data_AF-A0AAW9S2Y5-F1
#
_entry.id   AF-A0AAW9S2Y5-F1
#
_cell.length_a   1.000
_cell.length_b   1.000
_cell.length_c   1.000
_cell.angle_alpha   90.00
_cell.angle_beta   90.00
_cell.angle_gamma   90.00
#
_symmetry.space_group_name_H-M   'P 1'
#
loop_
_entity.id
_entity.type
_entity.pdbx_description
1 polymer ?
#
loop_
_entity_poly.entity_id
_entity_poly.type
_entity_poly.pdbx_seq_one_letter_code
_entity_poly.pdbx_strand_id
1 'polypeptide(L)'
;MELLKSPDYAYLLKASLQDLHRQNLERLSETQLWREEINFFQKLLERYSSQISSSEQRKKISHFQNLIIYYNGELLDQFTHDLKKHEKYLSRLLQDNESYSEESFRQTHIKLLDELKSFKKEFIEMKRNLFLFTESLME
;
A
#
# COMPACT_ATOMS: atom_id res chain seq x y z
N MET A 1 17.27 7.19 20.51
CA MET A 1 15.80 7.31 20.55
C MET A 1 15.44 8.61 19.83
N GLU A 2 15.54 8.62 18.50
CA GLU A 2 15.26 9.80 17.67
C GLU A 2 14.27 9.37 16.56
N LEU A 3 12.98 9.30 16.90
CA LEU A 3 11.89 9.13 15.92
C LEU A 3 10.89 10.30 15.99
N LEU A 4 11.22 11.39 16.69
CA LEU A 4 10.29 12.47 17.03
C LEU A 4 10.52 13.75 16.22
N LYS A 5 10.63 13.67 14.88
CA LYS A 5 10.81 14.89 14.04
C LYS A 5 10.03 14.86 12.72
N SER A 6 8.82 14.32 12.70
CA SER A 6 7.89 14.56 11.58
C SER A 6 6.61 15.24 12.11
N PRO A 7 6.14 16.34 11.47
CA PRO A 7 4.91 17.04 11.85
C PRO A 7 3.68 16.13 11.92
N ASP A 8 3.65 15.08 11.10
CA ASP A 8 2.56 14.09 11.05
C ASP A 8 2.39 13.36 12.40
N TYR A 9 3.48 13.08 13.12
CA TYR A 9 3.43 12.30 14.37
C TYR A 9 2.83 13.10 15.52
N ALA A 10 3.17 14.38 15.62
CA ALA A 10 2.61 15.26 16.65
C ALA A 10 1.10 15.48 16.45
N TYR A 11 0.63 15.43 15.20
CA TYR A 11 -0.79 15.46 14.88
C TYR A 11 -1.49 14.14 15.28
N LEU A 12 -0.90 12.98 14.97
CA LEU A 12 -1.49 11.67 15.29
C LEU A 12 -1.59 11.40 16.80
N LEU A 13 -0.70 11.95 17.62
CA LEU A 13 -0.80 11.87 19.08
C LEU A 13 -1.94 12.73 19.66
N LYS A 14 -2.38 13.75 18.93
CA LYS A 14 -3.46 14.67 19.33
C LYS A 14 -4.80 14.39 18.63
N ALA A 15 -4.79 13.59 17.57
CA ALA A 15 -5.98 13.25 16.79
C ALA A 15 -6.99 12.44 17.61
N SER A 16 -8.28 12.66 17.38
CA SER A 16 -9.33 11.85 18.01
C SER A 16 -9.32 10.42 17.48
N LEU A 17 -9.82 9.46 18.25
CA LEU A 17 -9.99 8.08 17.77
C LEU A 17 -10.89 8.00 16.52
N GLN A 18 -11.85 8.92 16.40
CA GLN A 18 -12.71 9.04 15.21
C GLN A 18 -11.94 9.50 13.97
N ASP A 19 -11.00 10.44 14.12
CA ASP A 19 -10.14 10.87 13.01
C ASP A 19 -9.23 9.73 12.55
N LEU A 20 -8.67 8.97 13.51
CA LEU A 20 -7.82 7.81 13.21
C LEU A 20 -8.61 6.68 12.53
N HIS A 21 -9.85 6.44 12.96
CA HIS A 21 -10.77 5.53 12.28
C HIS A 21 -10.99 5.94 10.82
N ARG A 22 -11.35 7.21 10.58
CA ARG A 22 -11.56 7.72 9.22
C ARG A 22 -10.31 7.53 8.37
N GLN A 23 -9.14 7.88 8.90
CA GLN A 23 -7.87 7.69 8.18
C GLN A 23 -7.64 6.22 7.81
N ASN A 24 -7.91 5.29 8.71
CA ASN A 24 -7.72 3.88 8.44
C ASN A 24 -8.70 3.34 7.38
N LEU A 25 -9.95 3.81 7.36
CA LEU A 25 -10.90 3.53 6.27
C LEU A 25 -10.47 4.11 4.91
N GLU A 26 -9.91 5.31 4.91
CA GLU A 26 -9.30 5.90 3.71
C GLU A 26 -8.15 5.03 3.20
N ARG A 27 -7.28 4.54 4.09
CA ARG A 27 -6.20 3.61 3.71
C ARG A 27 -6.71 2.28 3.17
N LEU A 28 -7.77 1.71 3.75
CA LEU A 28 -8.41 0.52 3.21
C LEU A 28 -8.90 0.76 1.78
N SER A 29 -9.53 1.91 1.54
CA SER A 29 -10.00 2.29 0.20
C SER A 29 -8.83 2.50 -0.77
N GLU A 30 -7.74 3.12 -0.34
CA GLU A 30 -6.52 3.27 -1.15
C GLU A 30 -5.90 1.90 -1.52
N THR A 31 -5.83 0.95 -0.58
CA THR A 31 -5.30 -0.40 -0.89
C THR A 31 -6.14 -1.14 -1.92
N GLN A 32 -7.46 -0.94 -1.91
CA GLN A 32 -8.34 -1.49 -2.93
C GLN A 32 -8.10 -0.82 -4.29
N LEU A 33 -7.93 0.51 -4.32
CA LEU A 33 -7.61 1.22 -5.56
C LEU A 33 -6.29 0.73 -6.17
N TRP A 34 -5.24 0.57 -5.36
CA TRP A 34 -3.97 0.02 -5.83
C TRP A 34 -4.11 -1.40 -6.39
N ARG A 35 -4.98 -2.23 -5.81
CA ARG A 35 -5.28 -3.56 -6.33
C ARG A 35 -5.88 -3.50 -7.73
N GLU A 36 -6.86 -2.63 -7.94
CA GLU A 36 -7.47 -2.43 -9.26
C GLU A 36 -6.44 -1.93 -10.28
N GLU A 37 -5.57 -0.99 -9.89
CA GLU A 37 -4.49 -0.50 -10.74
C GLU A 37 -3.48 -1.61 -11.10
N ILE A 38 -3.09 -2.46 -10.15
CA ILE A 38 -2.20 -3.60 -10.42
C ILE A 38 -2.85 -4.61 -11.38
N ASN A 39 -4.13 -4.92 -11.18
CA ASN A 39 -4.88 -5.78 -12.08
C ASN A 39 -4.95 -5.19 -13.50
N PHE A 40 -5.07 -3.87 -13.61
CA PHE A 40 -4.96 -3.17 -14.89
C PHE A 40 -3.56 -3.30 -15.51
N PHE A 41 -2.49 -3.12 -14.74
CA PHE A 41 -1.12 -3.28 -15.24
C PHE A 41 -0.82 -4.70 -15.72
N GLN A 42 -1.35 -5.72 -15.04
CA GLN A 42 -1.24 -7.11 -15.49
C GLN A 42 -1.83 -7.28 -16.89
N LYS A 43 -3.06 -6.81 -17.12
CA LYS A 43 -3.71 -6.85 -18.44
C LYS A 43 -2.97 -6.03 -19.49
N LEU A 44 -2.39 -4.90 -19.08
CA LEU A 44 -1.58 -4.05 -19.96
C LEU A 44 -0.34 -4.80 -20.45
N LEU A 45 0.40 -5.46 -19.55
CA LEU A 45 1.57 -6.26 -19.92
C LEU A 45 1.20 -7.45 -20.80
N GLU A 46 0.10 -8.13 -20.52
CA GLU A 46 -0.41 -9.23 -21.34
C GLU A 46 -0.69 -8.76 -22.78
N ARG A 47 -1.28 -7.58 -22.95
CA ARG A 47 -1.54 -7.00 -24.27
C ARG A 47 -0.27 -6.76 -25.09
N TYR A 48 0.82 -6.34 -24.44
CA TYR A 48 2.09 -6.08 -25.11
C TYR A 48 3.00 -7.31 -25.21
N SER A 49 2.62 -8.43 -24.58
CA SER A 49 3.46 -9.63 -24.53
C SER A 49 3.80 -10.22 -25.90
N SER A 50 2.91 -10.05 -26.89
CA SER A 50 3.10 -10.50 -28.27
C SER A 50 4.05 -9.63 -29.09
N GLN A 51 4.33 -8.39 -28.65
CA GLN A 51 5.21 -7.44 -29.34
C GLN A 51 6.67 -7.56 -28.90
N ILE A 52 6.96 -8.46 -27.96
CA ILE A 52 8.29 -8.66 -27.42
C ILE A 52 9.16 -9.44 -28.40
N SER A 53 10.25 -8.83 -28.86
CA SER A 53 11.22 -9.49 -29.73
C SER A 53 12.58 -9.68 -29.05
N SER A 54 13.01 -8.72 -28.21
CA SER A 54 14.36 -8.71 -27.64
C SER A 54 14.45 -9.41 -26.28
N SER A 55 15.65 -9.92 -25.97
CA SER A 55 15.95 -10.51 -24.66
C SER A 55 15.83 -9.49 -23.52
N GLU A 56 16.15 -8.22 -23.79
CA GLU A 56 16.01 -7.15 -22.79
C GLU A 56 14.55 -6.85 -22.46
N GLN A 57 13.69 -6.76 -23.47
CA GLN A 57 12.24 -6.56 -23.28
C GLN A 57 11.62 -7.72 -22.48
N ARG A 58 12.01 -8.97 -22.77
CA ARG A 58 11.58 -10.15 -21.98
C ARG A 58 11.96 -10.04 -20.51
N LYS A 59 13.20 -9.60 -20.21
CA LYS A 59 13.65 -9.39 -18.82
C LYS A 59 12.84 -8.30 -18.12
N LYS A 60 12.57 -7.17 -18.79
CA LYS A 60 11.76 -6.09 -18.22
C LYS A 60 10.33 -6.55 -17.91
N ILE A 61 9.71 -7.32 -18.81
CA ILE A 61 8.36 -7.86 -18.56
C ILE A 61 8.35 -8.85 -17.42
N SER A 62 9.31 -9.78 -17.36
CA SER A 62 9.41 -10.70 -16.23
C SER A 62 9.61 -9.95 -14.90
N HIS A 63 10.41 -8.88 -14.90
CA HIS A 63 10.58 -8.03 -13.72
C HIS A 63 9.25 -7.40 -13.27
N PHE A 64 8.49 -6.76 -14.18
CA PHE A 64 7.19 -6.18 -13.83
C PHE A 64 6.17 -7.24 -13.40
N GLN A 65 6.13 -8.41 -14.03
CA GLN A 65 5.26 -9.51 -13.63
C GLN A 65 5.56 -9.97 -12.19
N ASN A 66 6.84 -10.10 -11.84
CA ASN A 66 7.23 -10.46 -10.47
C ASN A 66 6.79 -9.40 -9.46
N LEU A 67 6.95 -8.10 -9.78
CA LEU A 67 6.47 -7.00 -8.93
C LEU A 67 4.95 -7.03 -8.77
N ILE A 68 4.20 -7.25 -9.86
CA ILE A 68 2.74 -7.34 -9.85
C ILE A 68 2.27 -8.49 -8.95
N ILE A 69 2.87 -9.68 -9.10
CA ILE A 69 2.53 -10.85 -8.28
C ILE A 69 2.80 -10.56 -6.80
N TYR A 70 3.99 -10.04 -6.49
CA TYR A 70 4.38 -9.70 -5.12
C TYR A 70 3.45 -8.64 -4.49
N TYR A 71 3.17 -7.56 -5.23
CA TYR A 71 2.30 -6.50 -4.71
C TYR A 71 0.86 -6.98 -4.51
N ASN A 72 0.29 -7.71 -5.47
CA ASN A 72 -1.11 -8.12 -5.41
C ASN A 72 -1.36 -9.26 -4.42
N GLY A 73 -0.47 -10.25 -4.39
CA GLY A 73 -0.66 -11.50 -3.63
C GLY A 73 -0.03 -11.50 -2.24
N GLU A 74 0.90 -10.60 -1.94
CA GLU A 74 1.57 -10.55 -0.64
C GLU A 74 1.36 -9.22 0.06
N LEU A 75 1.89 -8.12 -0.50
CA LEU A 75 1.89 -6.83 0.20
C LEU A 75 0.48 -6.25 0.42
N LEU A 76 -0.34 -6.17 -0.63
CA LEU A 76 -1.69 -5.61 -0.48
C LEU A 76 -2.61 -6.49 0.37
N ASP A 77 -2.42 -7.80 0.35
CA ASP A 77 -3.13 -8.73 1.22
C ASP A 77 -2.74 -8.50 2.68
N GLN A 78 -1.43 -8.36 2.96
CA GLN A 78 -0.92 -8.05 4.29
C GLN A 78 -1.43 -6.71 4.81
N PHE A 79 -1.34 -5.63 4.02
CA PHE A 79 -1.87 -4.33 4.42
C PHE A 79 -3.37 -4.36 4.68
N THR A 80 -4.14 -5.02 3.81
CA THR A 80 -5.58 -5.15 4.01
C THR A 80 -5.89 -5.91 5.31
N HIS A 81 -5.15 -6.99 5.58
CA HIS A 81 -5.29 -7.76 6.82
C HIS A 81 -4.99 -6.90 8.06
N ASP A 82 -3.86 -6.21 8.06
CA ASP A 82 -3.42 -5.41 9.20
C ASP A 82 -4.33 -4.23 9.46
N LEU A 83 -4.77 -3.51 8.42
CA LEU A 83 -5.73 -2.42 8.54
C LEU A 83 -7.08 -2.89 9.11
N LYS A 84 -7.58 -4.06 8.69
CA LYS A 84 -8.82 -4.66 9.24
C LYS A 84 -8.64 -5.11 10.69
N LYS A 85 -7.48 -5.68 11.02
CA LYS A 85 -7.13 -6.05 12.40
C LYS A 85 -7.05 -4.80 13.28
N HIS A 86 -6.52 -3.70 12.75
CA HIS A 86 -6.44 -2.41 13.40
C HIS A 86 -7.83 -1.80 13.68
N GLU A 87 -8.75 -1.86 12.71
CA GLU A 87 -10.17 -1.50 12.93
C GLU A 87 -10.83 -2.33 14.03
N LYS A 88 -10.60 -3.64 14.02
CA LYS A 88 -11.13 -4.52 15.05
C LYS A 88 -10.57 -4.18 16.42
N TYR A 89 -9.30 -3.81 16.50
CA TYR A 89 -8.68 -3.33 17.74
C TYR A 89 -9.38 -2.06 18.24
N LEU A 90 -9.61 -1.09 17.35
CA LEU A 90 -10.32 0.15 17.71
C LEU A 90 -11.72 -0.14 18.24
N SER A 91 -12.47 -1.01 17.58
CA SER A 91 -13.81 -1.40 18.03
C SER A 91 -13.81 -2.00 19.43
N ARG A 92 -12.78 -2.77 19.80
CA ARG A 92 -12.63 -3.34 21.14
C ARG A 92 -12.19 -2.31 22.18
N LEU A 93 -11.31 -1.39 21.79
CA LEU A 93 -10.90 -0.26 22.62
C LEU A 93 -12.10 0.61 23.00
N LEU A 94 -12.98 0.92 22.04
CA LEU A 94 -14.20 1.72 22.26
C LEU A 94 -15.29 1.01 23.09
N GLN A 95 -15.15 -0.30 23.33
CA GLN A 95 -16.04 -1.09 24.18
C GLN A 95 -15.54 -1.16 25.63
N ASP A 96 -14.57 -0.32 26.02
CA ASP A 96 -13.93 -0.29 27.34
C ASP A 96 -13.39 -1.66 27.79
N ASN A 97 -12.84 -2.42 26.85
CA ASN A 97 -12.18 -3.68 27.18
C ASN A 97 -10.79 -3.38 27.75
N GLU A 98 -10.60 -3.62 29.06
CA GLU A 98 -9.35 -3.36 29.81
C GLU A 98 -8.09 -3.98 29.19
N SER A 99 -8.23 -4.95 28.28
CA SER A 99 -7.10 -5.56 27.57
C SER A 99 -6.55 -4.70 26.40
N TYR A 100 -7.19 -3.57 26.08
CA TYR A 100 -6.85 -2.73 24.93
C TYR A 100 -6.33 -1.37 25.40
N SER A 101 -5.21 -0.93 24.83
CA SER A 101 -4.54 0.32 25.18
C SER A 101 -4.60 1.28 24.00
N GLU A 102 -5.06 2.51 24.26
CA GLU A 102 -5.05 3.59 23.27
C GLU A 102 -3.62 3.92 22.82
N GLU A 103 -2.64 3.85 23.72
CA GLU A 103 -1.24 4.07 23.37
C GLU A 103 -0.76 3.01 22.36
N SER A 104 -1.02 1.74 22.64
CA SER A 104 -0.67 0.64 21.74
C SER A 104 -1.36 0.75 20.38
N PHE A 105 -2.63 1.20 20.37
CA PHE A 105 -3.38 1.49 19.16
C PHE A 105 -2.68 2.58 18.34
N ARG A 106 -2.36 3.73 18.95
CA ARG A 106 -1.72 4.86 18.25
C ARG A 106 -0.35 4.50 17.70
N GLN A 107 0.46 3.75 18.44
CA GLN A 107 1.77 3.28 17.97
C GLN A 107 1.64 2.36 16.74
N THR A 108 0.69 1.44 16.77
CA THR A 108 0.43 0.55 15.63
C THR A 108 -0.10 1.33 14.42
N HIS A 109 -0.99 2.29 14.65
CA HIS A 109 -1.53 3.15 13.60
C HIS A 109 -0.42 3.91 12.86
N ILE A 110 0.50 4.52 13.62
CA ILE A 110 1.66 5.23 13.08
C ILE A 110 2.50 4.30 12.19
N LYS A 111 2.82 3.10 12.70
CA LYS A 111 3.62 2.12 11.96
C LYS A 111 2.95 1.75 10.62
N LEU A 112 1.65 1.48 10.62
CA LEU A 112 0.91 1.16 9.40
C LEU A 112 0.92 2.30 8.39
N LEU A 113 0.81 3.56 8.85
CA LEU A 113 0.89 4.72 7.98
C LEU A 113 2.27 4.87 7.33
N ASP A 114 3.34 4.62 8.09
CA ASP A 114 4.71 4.68 7.57
C ASP A 114 4.98 3.60 6.52
N GLU A 115 4.49 2.39 6.76
CA GLU A 115 4.59 1.26 5.81
C GLU A 115 3.82 1.56 4.51
N LEU A 116 2.56 2.00 4.62
CA LEU A 116 1.75 2.40 3.46
C LEU A 116 2.34 3.58 2.69
N LYS A 117 2.91 4.56 3.39
CA LYS A 117 3.58 5.72 2.77
C LYS A 117 4.83 5.29 1.99
N SER A 118 5.56 4.31 2.52
CA SER A 118 6.74 3.75 1.84
C SER A 118 6.33 2.98 0.60
N PHE A 119 5.35 2.07 0.74
CA PHE A 119 4.78 1.34 -0.40
C PHE A 119 4.25 2.29 -1.49
N LYS A 120 3.51 3.33 -1.13
CA LYS A 120 2.96 4.30 -2.09
C LYS A 120 4.05 4.93 -2.96
N LYS A 121 5.22 5.22 -2.41
CA LYS A 121 6.36 5.77 -3.19
C LYS A 121 6.88 4.76 -4.19
N GLU A 122 7.13 3.54 -3.75
CA GLU A 122 7.59 2.44 -4.62
C GLU A 122 6.57 2.14 -5.72
N PHE A 123 5.29 2.12 -5.37
CA PHE A 123 4.19 1.87 -6.29
C PHE A 123 4.10 2.94 -7.39
N ILE A 124 4.26 4.23 -7.04
CA ILE A 124 4.29 5.33 -8.01
C ILE A 124 5.49 5.20 -8.96
N GLU A 125 6.66 4.82 -8.45
CA GLU A 125 7.86 4.61 -9.26
C GLU A 125 7.68 3.42 -10.22
N MET A 126 7.19 2.29 -9.71
CA MET A 126 6.86 1.11 -10.53
C MET A 126 5.87 1.47 -11.65
N LYS A 127 4.79 2.19 -11.31
CA LYS A 127 3.79 2.68 -12.28
C LYS A 127 4.42 3.53 -13.37
N ARG A 128 5.27 4.49 -13.00
CA ARG A 128 5.98 5.34 -13.97
C ARG A 128 6.86 4.52 -14.90
N ASN A 129 7.66 3.59 -14.35
CA ASN A 129 8.57 2.76 -15.12
C ASN A 129 7.81 1.83 -16.07
N LEU A 130 6.67 1.28 -15.64
CA LEU A 130 5.80 0.46 -16.47
C LEU A 130 5.26 1.24 -17.66
N PHE A 131 4.74 2.45 -17.44
CA PHE A 131 4.21 3.27 -18.55
C PHE A 131 5.29 3.64 -19.56
N LEU A 132 6.44 4.13 -19.11
CA LEU A 132 7.59 4.43 -19.99
C LEU A 132 8.01 3.21 -20.81
N PHE A 133 8.01 2.02 -20.19
CA PHE A 133 8.30 0.79 -20.90
C PHE A 133 7.22 0.46 -21.95
N THR A 134 5.93 0.56 -21.61
CA THR A 134 4.86 0.30 -22.59
C THR A 134 4.82 1.31 -23.73
N GLU A 135 5.20 2.57 -23.48
CA GLU A 135 5.36 3.59 -24.51
C GLU A 135 6.45 3.20 -25.51
N SER A 136 7.59 2.71 -25.02
CA SER A 136 8.70 2.25 -25.86
C SER A 136 8.40 1.02 -26.72
N LEU A 137 7.26 0.35 -26.51
CA LEU A 137 6.79 -0.78 -27.34
C LEU A 137 5.84 -0.34 -28.46
N MET A 138 5.32 0.89 -28.40
CA MET A 138 4.41 1.44 -29.41
C MET A 138 5.15 2.18 -30.54
N GLU A 139 6.44 2.46 -30.37
CA GLU A 139 7.34 3.04 -31.38
C GLU A 139 7.98 1.97 -32.27
#